data_AF-A0A7I7Q4W7-F1
#
_entry.id   AF-A0A7I7Q4W7-F1
#
_cell.length_a   1.000
_cell.length_b   1.000
_cell.length_c   1.000
_cell.angle_alpha   90.00
_cell.angle_beta   90.00
_cell.angle_gamma   90.00
#
_symmetry.space_group_name_H-M   'P 1'
#
loop_
_entity.id
_entity.type
_entity.pdbx_description
1 polymer ?
#
loop_
_entity_poly.entity_id
_entity_poly.type
_entity_poly.pdbx_seq_one_letter_code
_entity_poly.pdbx_strand_id
1 'polypeptide(L)'
;MPGDSFNPPKTRQLTDPAPGIEGVYTNQAGSRSIIDSLLVYPDPAAADKDRDSLTKSYTDPQNGAIKGGTQAPADVGVGGTIVSGPSADGSKAKTSVIFGEGKIVALIEFEGAPSDPVPPEIALDVARKQDAAIKAGQPG
;
A
#
# COMPACT_ATOMS: atom_id res chain seq x y z
N MET A 1 -1.79 -5.69 14.62
CA MET A 1 -0.70 -5.73 15.62
C MET A 1 -1.06 -6.74 16.70
N PRO A 2 -0.19 -7.13 17.65
CA PRO A 2 -0.53 -8.18 18.60
C PRO A 2 -1.90 -7.96 19.24
N GLY A 3 -2.86 -8.87 19.00
CA GLY A 3 -4.24 -8.81 19.50
C GLY A 3 -5.32 -8.24 18.56
N ASP A 4 -4.97 -7.68 17.40
CA ASP A 4 -5.98 -7.26 16.42
C ASP A 4 -6.57 -8.46 15.64
N SER A 5 -7.89 -8.49 15.50
CA SER A 5 -8.58 -9.28 14.47
C SER A 5 -9.16 -8.34 13.40
N PHE A 6 -9.04 -8.73 12.14
CA PHE A 6 -9.57 -7.99 10.99
C PHE A 6 -10.78 -8.70 10.40
N ASN A 7 -11.79 -7.92 10.01
CA ASN A 7 -12.93 -8.45 9.29
C ASN A 7 -12.51 -8.86 7.86
N PRO A 8 -13.26 -9.78 7.21
CA PRO A 8 -13.12 -10.04 5.78
C PRO A 8 -13.16 -8.72 4.98
N PRO A 9 -12.36 -8.60 3.91
CA PRO A 9 -12.23 -7.34 3.20
C PRO A 9 -13.52 -6.98 2.49
N LYS A 10 -13.83 -5.68 2.45
CA LYS A 10 -14.74 -5.15 1.43
C LYS A 10 -13.92 -4.88 0.18
N THR A 11 -14.35 -5.45 -0.95
CA THR A 11 -13.62 -5.32 -2.22
C THR A 11 -14.31 -4.36 -3.18
N ARG A 12 -13.54 -3.57 -3.92
CA ARG A 12 -14.05 -2.79 -5.07
C ARG A 12 -13.10 -2.87 -6.27
N GLN A 13 -13.66 -2.72 -7.46
CA GLN A 13 -12.86 -2.53 -8.68
C GLN A 13 -12.26 -1.12 -8.69
N LEU A 14 -11.03 -1.00 -9.17
CA LEU A 14 -10.35 0.26 -9.43
C LEU A 14 -10.34 0.53 -10.94
N THR A 15 -10.51 1.80 -11.31
CA THR A 15 -10.40 2.27 -12.70
C THR A 15 -9.39 3.42 -12.87
N ASP A 16 -8.91 3.97 -11.76
CA ASP A 16 -7.94 5.06 -11.67
C ASP A 16 -6.99 4.74 -10.50
N PRO A 17 -5.66 4.90 -10.66
CA PRO A 17 -4.93 5.35 -11.85
C PRO A 17 -4.87 4.29 -12.97
N ALA A 18 -5.21 3.04 -12.66
CA ALA A 18 -5.26 1.93 -13.60
C ALA A 18 -6.38 0.94 -13.20
N PRO A 19 -6.81 0.04 -14.11
CA PRO A 19 -7.69 -1.06 -13.76
C PRO A 19 -7.09 -1.91 -12.63
N GLY A 20 -7.90 -2.32 -11.67
CA GLY A 20 -7.41 -3.09 -10.53
C GLY A 20 -8.48 -3.54 -9.56
N ILE A 21 -8.03 -4.06 -8.43
CA ILE A 21 -8.89 -4.42 -7.30
C ILE A 21 -8.32 -3.81 -6.02
N GLU A 22 -9.20 -3.35 -5.14
CA GLU A 22 -8.85 -2.94 -3.78
C GLU A 22 -9.61 -3.79 -2.78
N GLY A 23 -8.92 -4.25 -1.73
CA GLY A 23 -9.51 -4.83 -0.53
C GLY A 23 -9.27 -3.94 0.69
N VAL A 24 -10.34 -3.58 1.39
CA VAL A 24 -10.27 -2.81 2.64
C VAL A 24 -10.58 -3.71 3.82
N TYR A 25 -9.58 -3.91 4.67
CA TYR A 25 -9.67 -4.63 5.93
C TYR A 25 -9.75 -3.63 7.06
N THR A 26 -10.68 -3.82 7.98
CA THR A 26 -10.81 -2.96 9.17
C THR A 26 -10.76 -3.85 10.41
N ASN A 27 -10.05 -3.39 11.44
CA ASN A 27 -10.03 -4.12 12.70
C ASN A 27 -11.41 -4.11 13.39
N GLN A 28 -11.60 -5.00 14.35
CA GLN A 28 -12.83 -5.14 15.15
C GLN A 28 -13.35 -3.81 15.77
N ALA A 29 -12.45 -2.87 16.08
CA ALA A 29 -12.78 -1.60 16.71
C ALA A 29 -13.03 -0.45 15.70
N GLY A 30 -12.80 -0.66 14.40
CA GLY A 30 -12.91 0.41 13.41
C GLY A 30 -11.77 1.44 13.45
N SER A 31 -10.76 1.24 14.30
CA SER A 31 -9.69 2.22 14.56
C SER A 31 -8.47 2.05 13.67
N ARG A 32 -8.35 0.90 13.00
CA ARG A 32 -7.26 0.61 12.07
C ARG A 32 -7.79 0.01 10.78
N SER A 33 -7.15 0.36 9.68
CA SER A 33 -7.45 -0.22 8.37
C SER A 33 -6.18 -0.60 7.61
N ILE A 34 -6.29 -1.67 6.82
CA ILE A 34 -5.33 -2.06 5.80
C ILE A 34 -6.07 -1.97 4.47
N ILE A 35 -5.52 -1.21 3.53
CA ILE A 35 -6.07 -1.02 2.20
C ILE A 35 -5.04 -1.62 1.24
N ASP A 36 -5.40 -2.73 0.59
CA ASP A 36 -4.53 -3.42 -0.37
C ASP A 36 -5.08 -3.22 -1.78
N SER A 37 -4.36 -2.44 -2.57
CA SER A 37 -4.69 -2.13 -3.96
C SER A 37 -3.74 -2.83 -4.90
N LEU A 38 -4.28 -3.62 -5.84
CA LEU A 38 -3.54 -4.23 -6.93
C LEU A 38 -3.96 -3.60 -8.25
N LEU A 39 -3.03 -2.89 -8.87
CA LEU A 39 -3.20 -2.19 -10.14
C LEU A 39 -2.58 -3.03 -11.26
N VAL A 40 -3.29 -3.17 -12.38
CA VAL A 40 -2.90 -4.02 -13.51
C VAL A 40 -2.57 -3.15 -14.72
N TYR A 41 -1.39 -3.37 -15.29
CA TYR A 41 -0.88 -2.61 -16.43
C TYR A 41 -0.74 -3.48 -17.69
N PRO A 42 -0.66 -2.87 -18.88
CA PRO A 42 -0.48 -3.62 -20.13
C PRO A 42 0.81 -4.45 -20.17
N ASP A 43 1.89 -3.94 -19.59
CA ASP A 43 3.22 -4.54 -19.55
C ASP A 43 4.03 -4.08 -18.31
N PRO A 44 5.18 -4.72 -18.00
CA PRO A 44 5.99 -4.37 -16.85
C PRO A 44 6.59 -2.96 -16.89
N ALA A 45 6.93 -2.43 -18.07
CA ALA A 45 7.51 -1.10 -18.18
C ALA A 45 6.49 0.00 -17.83
N ALA A 46 5.21 -0.21 -18.20
CA ALA A 46 4.11 0.65 -17.79
C ALA A 46 3.88 0.57 -16.27
N ALA A 47 3.95 -0.63 -15.68
CA ALA A 47 3.84 -0.81 -14.23
C ALA A 47 4.97 -0.09 -13.47
N ASP A 48 6.23 -0.26 -13.90
CA ASP A 48 7.39 0.38 -13.26
C ASP A 48 7.30 1.91 -13.31
N LYS A 49 6.92 2.46 -14.47
CA LYS A 49 6.74 3.91 -14.64
C LYS A 49 5.67 4.47 -13.71
N ASP A 50 4.54 3.78 -13.59
CA ASP A 50 3.44 4.25 -12.74
C ASP A 50 3.75 4.06 -11.26
N ARG A 51 4.40 2.95 -10.86
CA ARG A 51 4.92 2.73 -9.50
C ARG A 51 5.80 3.89 -9.03
N ASP A 52 6.76 4.31 -9.87
CA ASP A 52 7.63 5.44 -9.55
C ASP A 52 6.87 6.77 -9.45
N SER A 53 5.86 6.95 -10.31
CA SER A 53 5.02 8.16 -10.31
C SER A 53 4.12 8.22 -9.07
N LEU A 54 3.51 7.09 -8.69
CA LEU A 54 2.71 6.92 -7.48
C LEU A 54 3.54 7.15 -6.23
N THR A 55 4.73 6.55 -6.15
CA THR A 55 5.62 6.71 -4.99
C THR A 55 5.97 8.19 -4.76
N LYS A 56 6.24 8.94 -5.84
CA LYS A 56 6.49 10.39 -5.76
C LYS A 56 5.25 11.15 -5.31
N SER A 57 4.08 10.87 -5.88
CA SER A 57 2.84 11.58 -5.56
C SER A 57 2.43 11.41 -4.10
N TYR A 58 2.70 10.25 -3.50
CA TYR A 58 2.38 9.97 -2.09
C TYR A 58 3.04 10.93 -1.10
N THR A 59 4.27 11.34 -1.40
CA THR A 59 5.05 12.24 -0.54
C THR A 59 5.01 13.70 -0.94
N ASP A 60 4.25 14.04 -1.99
CA ASP A 60 4.17 15.41 -2.48
C ASP A 60 3.80 16.38 -1.32
N PRO A 61 4.57 17.45 -1.09
CA PRO A 61 4.34 18.34 0.04
C PRO A 61 2.99 19.08 0.02
N GLN A 62 2.38 19.23 -1.15
CA GLN A 62 1.13 19.98 -1.31
C GLN A 62 -0.08 19.06 -1.32
N ASN A 63 0.00 17.95 -2.05
CA ASN A 63 -1.13 17.12 -2.44
C ASN A 63 -0.97 15.63 -2.07
N GLY A 64 0.16 15.22 -1.52
CA GLY A 64 0.44 13.82 -1.24
C GLY A 64 -0.47 13.24 -0.15
N ALA A 65 -0.75 11.94 -0.26
CA ALA A 65 -1.53 11.21 0.74
C ALA A 65 -0.82 11.17 2.12
N ILE A 66 0.51 11.26 2.11
CA ILE A 66 1.39 11.36 3.27
C ILE A 66 2.31 12.57 3.06
N LYS A 67 1.76 13.79 3.23
CA LYS A 67 2.48 15.05 2.92
C LYS A 67 3.80 15.14 3.69
N GLY A 68 4.92 15.24 2.96
CA GLY A 68 6.25 15.27 3.57
C GLY A 68 6.63 13.98 4.31
N GLY A 69 5.98 12.86 3.99
CA GLY A 69 6.28 11.54 4.54
C GLY A 69 7.73 11.11 4.27
N THR A 70 8.26 10.30 5.17
CA THR A 70 9.60 9.74 5.04
C THR A 70 9.56 8.49 4.16
N GLN A 71 10.39 8.43 3.12
CA GLN A 71 10.54 7.26 2.27
C GLN A 71 11.78 6.46 2.64
N ALA A 72 11.70 5.14 2.54
CA ALA A 72 12.86 4.24 2.61
C ALA A 72 12.69 3.08 1.61
N PRO A 73 13.79 2.52 1.09
CA PRO A 73 13.74 1.27 0.33
C PRO A 73 13.12 0.14 1.16
N ALA A 74 12.31 -0.68 0.51
CA ALA A 74 11.69 -1.87 1.11
C ALA A 74 12.14 -3.13 0.37
N ASP A 75 12.56 -4.13 1.12
CA ASP A 75 12.94 -5.45 0.59
C ASP A 75 11.70 -6.30 0.29
N VAL A 76 10.97 -5.90 -0.76
CA VAL A 76 9.76 -6.55 -1.29
C VAL A 76 9.53 -6.13 -2.75
N GLY A 77 9.27 -7.09 -3.62
CA GLY A 77 8.99 -6.84 -5.04
C GLY A 77 10.05 -6.02 -5.78
N VAL A 78 9.69 -5.55 -6.97
CA VAL A 78 10.51 -4.63 -7.77
C VAL A 78 10.29 -3.19 -7.31
N GLY A 79 11.37 -2.50 -6.99
CA GLY A 79 11.34 -1.08 -6.60
C GLY A 79 10.52 -0.81 -5.33
N GLY A 80 10.48 -1.77 -4.41
CA GLY A 80 9.77 -1.65 -3.15
C GLY A 80 10.16 -0.39 -2.38
N THR A 81 9.17 0.39 -2.00
CA THR A 81 9.33 1.60 -1.19
C THR A 81 8.32 1.60 -0.05
N ILE A 82 8.77 1.90 1.16
CA ILE A 82 7.90 2.19 2.30
C ILE A 82 7.88 3.69 2.57
N VAL A 83 6.70 4.25 2.77
CA VAL A 83 6.45 5.65 3.08
C VAL A 83 5.71 5.73 4.40
N SER A 84 6.12 6.60 5.33
CA SER A 84 5.43 6.78 6.61
C SER A 84 5.33 8.24 7.01
N GLY A 85 4.22 8.59 7.66
CA GLY A 85 3.97 9.93 8.15
C GLY A 85 2.50 10.17 8.53
N PRO A 86 2.13 11.40 8.88
CA PRO A 86 0.73 11.76 9.05
C PRO A 86 -0.02 11.69 7.71
N SER A 87 -1.31 11.38 7.74
CA SER A 87 -2.19 11.58 6.60
C SER A 87 -2.21 13.06 6.18
N ALA A 88 -2.63 13.33 4.93
CA ALA A 88 -2.72 14.67 4.36
C ALA A 88 -3.46 15.72 5.22
N ASP A 89 -4.45 15.28 6.00
CA ASP A 89 -5.27 16.09 6.92
C ASP A 89 -4.80 15.99 8.39
N GLY A 90 -3.75 15.20 8.66
CA GLY A 90 -3.20 14.96 10.00
C GLY A 90 -4.07 14.09 10.92
N SER A 91 -5.22 13.58 10.43
CA SER A 91 -6.18 12.85 11.27
C SER A 91 -5.78 11.40 11.55
N LYS A 92 -4.79 10.87 10.82
CA LYS A 92 -4.32 9.49 10.94
C LYS A 92 -2.79 9.41 10.91
N ALA A 93 -2.25 8.37 11.54
CA ALA A 93 -0.92 7.89 11.21
C ALA A 93 -1.04 6.95 10.01
N LYS A 94 -0.21 7.15 8.99
CA LYS A 94 -0.27 6.42 7.74
C LYS A 94 1.10 5.85 7.35
N THR A 95 1.08 4.60 6.89
CA THR A 95 2.24 3.91 6.32
C THR A 95 1.79 3.27 5.01
N SER A 96 2.55 3.43 3.94
CA SER A 96 2.26 2.80 2.65
C SER A 96 3.47 2.01 2.16
N VAL A 97 3.26 0.81 1.64
CA VAL A 97 4.28 0.03 0.93
C VAL A 97 3.86 -0.08 -0.53
N ILE A 98 4.73 0.34 -1.45
CA ILE A 98 4.47 0.38 -2.89
C ILE A 98 5.56 -0.45 -3.59
N PHE A 99 5.18 -1.45 -4.38
CA PHE A 99 6.11 -2.30 -5.12
C PHE A 99 5.48 -2.84 -6.40
N GLY A 100 6.33 -3.28 -7.34
CA GLY A 100 5.91 -3.90 -8.59
C GLY A 100 6.17 -5.41 -8.60
N GLU A 101 5.39 -6.15 -9.39
CA GLU A 101 5.63 -7.55 -9.73
C GLU A 101 5.08 -7.83 -11.13
N GLY A 102 5.96 -7.91 -12.13
CA GLY A 102 5.56 -8.04 -13.54
C GLY A 102 4.66 -6.88 -13.98
N LYS A 103 3.42 -7.18 -14.34
CA LYS A 103 2.41 -6.18 -14.79
C LYS A 103 1.59 -5.58 -13.65
N ILE A 104 1.89 -5.93 -12.40
CA ILE A 104 1.11 -5.55 -11.23
C ILE A 104 1.89 -4.52 -10.41
N VAL A 105 1.21 -3.47 -9.95
CA VAL A 105 1.69 -2.62 -8.85
C VAL A 105 0.81 -2.87 -7.64
N ALA A 106 1.43 -3.21 -6.52
CA ALA A 106 0.77 -3.31 -5.23
C ALA A 106 1.02 -2.02 -4.43
N LEU A 107 -0.06 -1.46 -3.90
CA LEU A 107 -0.07 -0.33 -2.97
C LEU A 107 -0.83 -0.79 -1.72
N ILE A 108 -0.11 -0.94 -0.62
CA ILE A 108 -0.67 -1.37 0.64
C ILE A 108 -0.56 -0.24 1.64
N GLU A 109 -1.70 0.28 2.07
CA GLU A 109 -1.79 1.38 3.02
C GLU A 109 -2.26 0.88 4.38
N PHE A 110 -1.61 1.34 5.43
CA PHE A 110 -1.93 1.09 6.81
C PHE A 110 -2.33 2.41 7.44
N GLU A 111 -3.51 2.44 8.05
CA GLU A 111 -4.03 3.61 8.70
C GLU A 111 -4.39 3.29 10.15
N GLY A 112 -4.03 4.21 11.05
CA GLY A 112 -4.37 4.14 12.47
C GLY A 112 -4.59 5.54 13.05
N ALA A 113 -4.89 5.60 14.35
CA ALA A 113 -4.95 6.88 15.05
C ALA A 113 -3.58 7.62 14.97
N PRO A 114 -3.55 8.96 15.05
CA PRO A 114 -2.31 9.75 14.91
C PRO A 114 -1.17 9.33 15.84
N SER A 115 -1.49 8.86 17.05
CA SER A 115 -0.53 8.42 18.06
C SER A 115 -0.19 6.92 17.96
N ASP A 116 -0.65 6.25 16.91
CA ASP A 116 -0.63 4.80 16.81
C ASP A 116 -0.21 4.31 15.40
N PRO A 117 1.00 4.72 14.95
CA PRO A 117 1.53 4.33 13.64
C PRO A 117 1.78 2.82 13.57
N VAL A 118 1.70 2.28 12.35
CA VAL A 118 2.05 0.88 12.12
C VAL A 118 3.57 0.68 12.17
N PRO A 119 4.08 -0.29 12.95
CA PRO A 119 5.50 -0.61 12.93
C PRO A 119 5.93 -1.04 11.51
N PRO A 120 7.03 -0.49 10.97
CA PRO A 120 7.49 -0.77 9.60
C PRO A 120 7.64 -2.26 9.30
N GLU A 121 8.14 -3.05 10.26
CA GLU A 121 8.33 -4.49 10.12
C GLU A 121 7.00 -5.24 9.89
N ILE A 122 5.92 -4.80 10.54
CA ILE A 122 4.59 -5.39 10.35
C ILE A 122 4.05 -5.03 8.96
N ALA A 123 4.26 -3.79 8.51
CA ALA A 123 3.87 -3.37 7.17
C ALA A 123 4.63 -4.17 6.09
N LEU A 124 5.94 -4.37 6.28
CA LEU A 124 6.76 -5.17 5.37
C LEU A 124 6.38 -6.65 5.36
N ASP A 125 6.03 -7.25 6.50
CA ASP A 125 5.59 -8.64 6.55
C ASP A 125 4.28 -8.86 5.80
N VAL A 126 3.35 -7.92 5.88
CA VAL A 126 2.12 -7.95 5.07
C VAL A 126 2.44 -7.78 3.59
N ALA A 127 3.32 -6.83 3.24
CA ALA A 127 3.72 -6.62 1.85
C ALA A 127 4.40 -7.84 1.22
N ARG A 128 5.27 -8.54 1.95
CA ARG A 128 5.91 -9.78 1.47
C ARG A 128 4.91 -10.91 1.26
N LYS A 129 3.87 -11.01 2.11
CA LYS A 129 2.78 -11.98 1.88
C LYS A 129 2.01 -11.64 0.61
N GLN A 130 1.77 -10.36 0.36
CA GLN A 130 1.10 -9.92 -0.86
C GLN A 130 1.94 -10.18 -2.11
N ASP A 131 3.25 -9.90 -2.07
CA ASP A 131 4.20 -10.23 -3.13
C ASP A 131 4.18 -11.73 -3.45
N ALA A 132 4.26 -12.59 -2.42
CA ALA A 132 4.17 -14.04 -2.60
C ALA A 132 2.83 -14.48 -3.21
N ALA A 133 1.71 -13.86 -2.80
CA ALA A 133 0.39 -14.16 -3.34
C ALA A 133 0.25 -13.74 -4.82
N ILE A 134 0.80 -12.57 -5.19
CA ILE A 134 0.83 -12.11 -6.58
C ILE A 134 1.62 -13.10 -7.44
N LYS A 135 2.84 -13.48 -7.01
CA LYS A 135 3.69 -14.45 -7.72
C LYS A 135 3.00 -15.80 -7.92
N ALA A 136 2.29 -16.28 -6.89
CA ALA A 136 1.54 -17.53 -6.97
C ALA A 136 0.31 -17.45 -7.91
N GLY A 137 -0.25 -16.26 -8.10
CA GLY A 137 -1.43 -16.03 -8.93
C GLY A 137 -1.12 -15.71 -10.40
N GLN A 138 0.14 -15.40 -10.75
CA GLN A 138 0.51 -15.14 -12.14
C GLN A 138 0.56 -16.45 -12.96
N PRO A 139 0.09 -16.44 -14.22
CA PRO A 139 0.32 -17.56 -15.11
C PRO A 139 1.83 -17.74 -15.32
N GLY A 140 2.32 -18.96 -15.11
CA GLY A 140 3.73 -19.32 -15.32
C GLY A 140 4.16 -19.30 -16.78
#